data_AF-A0AAD5I674-F1
#
_entry.id   AF-A0AAD5I674-F1
#
_cell.length_a   1.000
_cell.length_b   1.000
_cell.length_c   1.000
_cell.angle_alpha   90.00
_cell.angle_beta   90.00
_cell.angle_gamma   90.00
#
_symmetry.space_group_name_H-M   'P 1'
#
loop_
_entity.id
_entity.type
_entity.pdbx_description
1 polymer ?
#
loop_
_entity_poly.entity_id
_entity_poly.type
_entity_poly.pdbx_seq_one_letter_code
_entity_poly.pdbx_strand_id
1 'polypeptide(L)'
;MKAKALNKATPVNLAQHTYWNLGGHNSGDILSEDIQIFASNYTPVDSQLLPTGKIVSVKRTPYESMISSSPTPSAATSTSLLAVMTLTMCWMANKLKQAAIVHDKKTGRTMELLTSAPGLSGIAEETPNQPL
;
A
#
# COMPACT_ATOMS: atom_id res chain seq x y z
N MET A 1 5.16 4.81 -16.45
CA MET A 1 5.37 6.22 -16.86
C MET A 1 6.86 6.46 -17.12
N LYS A 2 7.23 7.40 -17.98
CA LYS A 2 8.63 7.78 -18.27
C LYS A 2 8.78 9.29 -18.20
N ALA A 3 9.88 9.78 -17.65
CA ALA A 3 10.23 11.21 -17.61
C ALA A 3 11.71 11.39 -17.97
N LYS A 4 12.06 12.54 -18.55
CA LYS A 4 13.43 12.92 -18.91
C LYS A 4 13.68 14.38 -18.51
N ALA A 5 14.66 14.61 -17.65
CA ALA A 5 15.13 15.97 -17.36
C ALA A 5 15.93 16.51 -18.55
N LEU A 6 15.76 17.78 -18.90
CA LEU A 6 16.36 18.37 -20.11
C LEU A 6 17.65 19.15 -19.83
N ASN A 7 17.63 20.04 -18.84
CA ASN A 7 18.68 21.04 -18.66
C ASN A 7 19.20 21.17 -17.23
N LYS A 8 18.50 20.63 -16.22
CA LYS A 8 18.88 20.70 -14.81
C LYS A 8 18.49 19.43 -14.07
N ALA A 9 19.29 19.08 -13.07
CA ALA A 9 18.94 18.03 -12.12
C ALA A 9 17.60 18.38 -11.46
N THR A 10 16.64 17.46 -11.52
CA THR A 10 15.27 17.67 -11.03
C THR A 10 14.82 16.40 -10.31
N PRO A 11 14.37 16.46 -9.05
CA PRO A 11 13.78 15.31 -8.37
C PRO A 11 12.46 14.93 -9.06
N VAL A 12 12.25 13.64 -9.30
CA VAL A 12 11.02 13.12 -9.92
C VAL A 12 10.57 11.88 -9.16
N ASN A 13 9.30 11.84 -8.78
CA ASN A 13 8.64 10.67 -8.23
C ASN A 13 7.26 10.54 -8.89
N LEU A 14 7.08 9.52 -9.73
CA LEU A 14 5.82 9.29 -10.45
C LEU A 14 5.07 8.14 -9.79
N ALA A 15 3.86 8.41 -9.33
CA ALA A 15 2.97 7.44 -8.72
C ALA A 15 1.59 7.49 -9.36
N GLN A 16 0.78 6.48 -9.08
CA GLN A 16 -0.59 6.38 -9.57
C GLN A 16 -1.52 6.30 -8.37
N HIS A 17 -2.62 7.05 -8.41
CA HIS A 17 -3.53 7.26 -7.28
C HIS A 17 -4.94 6.70 -7.58
N THR A 18 -4.99 5.45 -8.06
CA THR A 18 -6.27 4.75 -8.28
C THR A 18 -6.83 4.28 -6.96
N TYR A 19 -8.14 4.36 -6.85
CA TYR A 19 -8.93 3.74 -5.80
C TYR A 19 -9.50 2.43 -6.32
N TRP A 20 -9.34 1.37 -5.53
CA TRP A 20 -9.89 0.04 -5.84
C TRP A 20 -10.91 -0.34 -4.79
N ASN A 21 -12.01 -0.93 -5.26
CA ASN A 21 -12.98 -1.67 -4.47
C ASN A 21 -13.29 -2.93 -5.29
N LEU A 22 -12.83 -4.08 -4.81
CA LEU A 22 -12.96 -5.36 -5.50
C LEU A 22 -14.41 -5.85 -5.46
N GLY A 23 -15.19 -5.46 -4.45
CA GLY A 23 -16.64 -5.64 -4.44
C GLY A 23 -17.35 -4.85 -5.56
N GLY A 24 -16.75 -3.75 -6.00
CA GLY A 24 -17.23 -2.86 -7.06
C GLY A 24 -17.56 -1.46 -6.53
N HIS A 25 -17.72 -0.49 -7.44
CA HIS A 25 -17.93 0.91 -7.05
C HIS A 25 -19.13 1.14 -6.11
N ASN A 26 -20.17 0.31 -6.21
CA ASN A 26 -21.40 0.41 -5.42
C ASN A 26 -21.52 -0.66 -4.32
N SER A 27 -20.45 -1.37 -3.97
CA SER A 27 -20.52 -2.45 -2.96
C SER A 27 -20.34 -1.97 -1.51
N GLY A 28 -20.20 -0.66 -1.29
CA GLY A 28 -19.98 -0.06 0.03
C GLY A 28 -18.49 0.08 0.35
N ASP A 29 -18.12 -0.12 1.60
CA ASP A 29 -16.74 -0.03 2.07
C ASP A 29 -15.87 -1.22 1.64
N ILE A 30 -14.56 -1.10 1.91
CA ILE A 30 -13.53 -2.12 1.63
C ILE A 30 -13.12 -2.91 2.87
N LEU A 31 -13.82 -2.75 4.02
CA LEU A 31 -13.38 -3.31 5.30
C LEU A 31 -13.44 -4.84 5.33
N SER A 32 -14.21 -5.45 4.44
CA SER A 32 -14.25 -6.92 4.29
C SER A 32 -13.17 -7.49 3.35
N GLU A 33 -12.38 -6.64 2.69
CA GLU A 33 -11.30 -7.08 1.81
C GLU A 33 -10.05 -7.42 2.64
N ASP A 34 -9.42 -8.55 2.32
CA ASP A 34 -8.17 -8.95 2.92
C ASP A 34 -7.01 -8.37 2.11
N ILE A 35 -6.11 -7.64 2.76
CA ILE A 35 -4.91 -7.08 2.14
C ILE A 35 -3.64 -7.65 2.79
N GLN A 36 -2.69 -8.04 1.96
CA GLN A 36 -1.34 -8.41 2.37
C GLN A 36 -0.34 -7.56 1.59
N ILE A 37 0.53 -6.86 2.32
CA ILE A 37 1.59 -6.02 1.74
C ILE A 37 2.96 -6.66 2.03
N PHE A 38 3.80 -6.74 1.01
CA PHE A 38 5.08 -7.46 1.07
C PHE A 38 6.25 -6.55 1.47
N ALA A 39 6.28 -6.11 2.73
CA ALA A 39 7.36 -5.28 3.26
C ALA A 39 7.86 -5.75 4.63
N SER A 40 9.07 -5.31 5.00
CA SER A 40 9.65 -5.57 6.33
C SER A 40 9.79 -4.31 7.18
N ASN A 41 9.68 -3.13 6.57
CA ASN A 41 9.84 -1.84 7.23
C ASN A 41 8.84 -0.82 6.69
N TYR A 42 8.54 0.18 7.50
CA TYR A 42 7.73 1.34 7.14
C TYR A 42 8.40 2.63 7.62
N THR A 43 7.94 3.76 7.08
CA THR A 43 8.36 5.09 7.51
C THR A 43 7.23 5.77 8.30
N PRO A 44 7.39 5.93 9.62
CA PRO A 44 6.40 6.63 10.43
C PRO A 44 6.30 8.09 10.00
N VAL A 45 5.08 8.62 10.01
CA VAL A 45 4.79 10.03 9.77
C VAL A 45 4.45 10.74 11.09
N ASP A 46 4.67 12.05 11.13
CA ASP A 46 4.23 12.90 12.24
C ASP A 46 2.76 13.34 12.11
N SER A 47 2.30 14.22 13.00
CA SER A 47 0.93 14.75 12.98
C SER A 47 0.59 15.60 11.76
N GLN A 48 1.60 16.03 11.00
CA GLN A 48 1.44 16.75 9.73
C GLN A 48 1.56 15.81 8.53
N LEU A 49 1.61 14.49 8.76
CA LEU A 49 1.81 13.44 7.76
C LEU A 49 3.18 13.52 7.06
N LEU A 50 4.16 14.20 7.66
CA LEU A 50 5.53 14.25 7.14
C LEU A 50 6.32 13.03 7.62
N PRO A 51 7.11 12.36 6.75
CA PRO A 51 7.97 11.28 7.18
C PRO A 51 8.97 11.76 8.23
N THR A 52 9.03 11.06 9.36
CA THR A 52 9.94 11.38 10.48
C THR A 52 11.42 11.15 10.16
N GLY A 53 11.73 10.62 8.96
CA GLY A 53 13.07 10.17 8.56
C GLY A 53 13.49 8.81 9.12
N LYS A 54 12.68 8.20 10.00
CA LYS A 54 12.94 6.87 10.55
C LYS A 54 12.44 5.77 9.61
N ILE A 55 13.17 4.66 9.59
CA ILE A 55 12.74 3.40 8.97
C ILE A 55 12.59 2.39 10.11
N VAL A 56 11.37 1.90 10.32
CA VAL A 56 11.01 1.06 11.47
C VAL A 56 10.51 -0.29 10.98
N SER A 57 10.95 -1.36 11.65
CA SER A 57 10.50 -2.72 11.37
C SER A 57 8.99 -2.87 11.61
N VAL A 58 8.32 -3.64 10.77
CA VAL A 58 6.90 -4.00 10.97
C VAL A 58 6.70 -5.04 12.06
N LYS A 59 7.76 -5.77 12.44
CA LYS A 59 7.69 -6.81 13.49
C LYS A 59 7.27 -6.21 14.83
N ARG A 60 6.39 -6.90 15.54
CA ARG A 60 5.82 -6.49 16.84
C ARG A 60 5.06 -5.15 16.76
N THR A 61 4.51 -4.83 15.60
CA THR A 61 3.60 -3.69 15.42
C THR A 61 2.21 -4.20 15.06
N PRO A 62 1.14 -3.40 15.25
CA PRO A 62 -0.21 -3.79 14.81
C PRO A 62 -0.29 -4.12 13.32
N TYR A 63 0.66 -3.64 12.51
CA TYR A 63 0.72 -3.87 11.08
C TYR A 63 1.35 -5.21 10.68
N GLU A 64 1.94 -5.99 11.61
CA GLU A 64 2.67 -7.21 11.29
C GLU A 64 1.82 -8.29 10.58
N SER A 65 0.53 -8.37 10.89
CA SER A 65 -0.39 -9.34 10.29
C SER A 65 -0.76 -9.00 8.84
N MET A 66 -0.76 -7.71 8.50
CA MET A 66 -1.07 -7.18 7.17
C MET A 66 0.19 -6.93 6.34
N ILE A 67 1.33 -6.70 6.98
CA ILE A 67 2.60 -6.35 6.35
C ILE A 67 3.64 -7.39 6.75
N SER A 68 3.98 -8.27 5.80
CA SER A 68 4.90 -9.38 6.02
C SER A 68 5.77 -9.58 4.79
N SER A 69 7.03 -9.95 5.01
CA SER A 69 7.93 -10.37 3.93
C SER A 69 7.66 -11.80 3.45
N SER A 70 6.80 -12.55 4.13
CA SER A 70 6.47 -13.93 3.73
C SER A 70 5.40 -13.93 2.64
N PRO A 71 5.56 -14.72 1.56
CA PRO A 71 4.54 -14.87 0.53
C PRO A 71 3.31 -15.67 0.99
N THR A 72 3.34 -16.26 2.19
CA THR A 72 2.18 -16.94 2.76
C THR A 72 1.12 -15.92 3.15
N PRO A 73 -0.10 -15.97 2.59
CA PRO A 73 -1.19 -15.10 3.01
C PRO A 73 -1.46 -15.34 4.50
N SER A 74 -1.15 -14.36 5.34
CA SER A 74 -1.66 -14.31 6.69
C SER A 74 -3.13 -13.89 6.61
N ALA A 75 -3.99 -14.41 7.49
CA ALA A 75 -5.34 -13.90 7.64
C ALA A 75 -5.26 -12.48 8.22
N ALA A 76 -5.05 -11.49 7.34
CA ALA A 76 -5.03 -10.09 7.71
C ALA A 76 -6.43 -9.71 8.19
N THR A 77 -6.53 -9.29 9.44
CA THR A 77 -7.77 -8.79 10.01
C THR A 77 -7.85 -7.30 9.72
N SER A 78 -9.00 -6.87 9.20
CA SER A 78 -9.34 -5.49 8.87
C SER A 78 -9.15 -4.59 10.08
N THR A 79 -7.96 -4.03 10.22
CA THR A 79 -7.66 -3.02 11.22
C THR A 79 -7.73 -1.69 10.48
N SER A 80 -8.48 -0.72 11.00
CA SER A 80 -8.65 0.61 10.41
C SER A 80 -7.30 1.16 9.94
N LEU A 81 -7.11 1.19 8.62
CA LEU A 81 -5.85 1.50 7.95
C LEU A 81 -5.68 3.01 7.78
N LEU A 82 -5.81 3.74 8.89
CA LEU A 82 -5.49 5.16 8.95
C LEU A 82 -4.00 5.35 9.23
N ALA A 83 -3.15 4.89 8.31
CA ALA A 83 -1.75 5.23 8.36
C ALA A 83 -1.22 5.36 6.94
N VAL A 84 -0.92 6.60 6.56
CA VAL A 84 -0.05 6.91 5.43
C VAL A 84 1.31 6.28 5.73
N MET A 85 1.49 5.02 5.36
CA MET A 85 2.74 4.30 5.53
C MET A 85 3.41 4.29 4.17
N THR A 86 4.51 5.02 4.03
CA THR A 86 5.42 4.72 2.93
C THR A 86 6.22 3.50 3.34
N LEU A 87 5.93 2.37 2.70
CA LEU A 87 6.56 1.10 2.97
C LEU A 87 7.86 1.01 2.18
N THR A 88 8.94 0.69 2.88
CA THR A 88 10.25 0.54 2.23
C THR A 88 10.42 -0.90 1.79
N MET A 89 10.45 -1.10 0.48
CA MET A 89 10.69 -2.38 -0.15
C MET A 89 12.18 -2.49 -0.46
N CYS A 90 12.92 -3.31 0.31
CA CYS A 90 14.36 -3.50 0.15
C CYS A 90 14.71 -4.38 -1.07
N TRP A 91 14.22 -4.04 -2.26
CA TRP A 91 14.52 -4.75 -3.48
C TRP A 91 15.26 -3.91 -4.51
N MET A 92 15.99 -4.57 -5.41
CA MET A 92 16.73 -3.90 -6.48
C MET A 92 15.76 -3.25 -7.47
N ALA A 93 16.04 -2.00 -7.83
CA ALA A 93 15.37 -1.31 -8.93
C ALA A 93 15.47 -2.13 -10.23
N ASN A 94 14.46 -2.02 -11.10
CA ASN A 94 14.35 -2.67 -12.42
C ASN A 94 13.92 -4.15 -12.44
N LYS A 95 13.44 -4.72 -11.34
CA LYS A 95 12.68 -5.97 -11.36
C LYS A 95 11.28 -5.73 -10.81
N LEU A 96 10.26 -6.16 -11.55
CA LEU A 96 8.91 -6.21 -11.02
C LEU A 96 8.87 -7.24 -9.90
N LYS A 97 8.30 -6.84 -8.78
CA LYS A 97 8.04 -7.73 -7.66
C LYS A 97 6.66 -7.41 -7.09
N GLN A 98 6.05 -8.41 -6.49
CA GLN A 98 4.73 -8.27 -5.89
C GLN A 98 4.83 -7.40 -4.64
N ALA A 99 4.11 -6.27 -4.64
CA ALA A 99 4.04 -5.33 -3.55
C ALA A 99 2.87 -5.58 -2.63
N ALA A 100 1.72 -5.94 -3.19
CA ALA A 100 0.55 -6.29 -2.42
C ALA A 100 -0.32 -7.31 -3.15
N ILE A 101 -1.15 -8.00 -2.37
CA ILE A 101 -2.29 -8.77 -2.85
C ILE A 101 -3.52 -8.34 -2.05
N VAL A 102 -4.63 -8.14 -2.73
CA VAL A 102 -5.93 -7.81 -2.14
C VAL A 102 -6.92 -8.87 -2.60
N HIS A 103 -7.72 -9.40 -1.67
CA HIS A 103 -8.72 -10.42 -1.94
C HIS A 103 -10.06 -10.02 -1.33
N ASP A 104 -11.10 -9.99 -2.16
CA ASP A 104 -12.47 -9.83 -1.67
C ASP A 104 -13.16 -11.19 -1.55
N LYS A 105 -13.45 -11.60 -0.31
CA LYS A 105 -14.11 -12.88 0.00
C LYS A 105 -15.52 -12.97 -0.58
N LYS A 106 -16.22 -11.84 -0.74
CA LYS A 106 -17.62 -11.82 -1.19
C LYS A 106 -17.73 -12.14 -2.68
N THR A 107 -16.92 -11.49 -3.50
CA THR A 107 -16.91 -11.69 -4.96
C THR A 107 -15.94 -12.78 -5.41
N GLY A 108 -14.98 -13.16 -4.56
CA GLY A 108 -13.88 -14.07 -4.89
C GLY A 108 -12.80 -13.43 -5.77
N ARG A 109 -12.83 -12.11 -5.98
CA ARG A 109 -11.84 -11.39 -6.79
C ARG A 109 -10.52 -11.22 -6.04
N THR A 110 -9.44 -11.23 -6.80
CA THR A 110 -8.09 -10.99 -6.29
C THR A 110 -7.37 -9.99 -7.18
N MET A 111 -6.71 -9.01 -6.57
CA MET A 111 -5.84 -8.05 -7.22
C MET A 111 -4.40 -8.27 -6.75
N GLU A 112 -3.48 -8.47 -7.69
CA GLU A 112 -2.05 -8.47 -7.43
C GLU A 112 -1.43 -7.17 -7.91
N LEU A 113 -0.75 -6.46 -7.01
CA LEU A 113 -0.04 -5.24 -7.33
C LEU A 113 1.46 -5.54 -7.45
N LEU A 114 2.02 -5.34 -8.65
CA LEU A 114 3.45 -5.47 -8.90
C LEU A 114 4.07 -4.10 -9.14
N THR A 115 5.27 -3.87 -8.62
CA THR A 115 6.01 -2.64 -8.87
C THR A 115 7.52 -2.89 -8.87
N SER A 116 8.25 -1.99 -9.52
CA SER A 116 9.70 -1.88 -9.43
C SER A 116 10.14 -0.66 -8.60
N ALA A 117 9.18 0.10 -8.07
CA ALA A 117 9.43 1.23 -7.17
C ALA A 117 9.99 0.73 -5.83
N PRO A 118 10.82 1.53 -5.13
CA PRO A 118 11.41 1.15 -3.85
C PRO A 118 10.40 1.21 -2.68
N GLY A 119 9.19 1.70 -2.92
CA GLY A 119 8.16 1.77 -1.90
C GLY A 119 6.75 1.80 -2.45
N LEU A 120 5.81 1.53 -1.56
CA LEU A 120 4.38 1.62 -1.78
C LEU A 120 3.80 2.58 -0.74
N SER A 121 2.96 3.50 -1.21
CA SER A 121 2.13 4.36 -0.36
C SER A 121 0.67 4.02 -0.64
N GLY A 122 -0.12 3.81 0.41
CA GLY A 122 -1.54 3.51 0.30
C GLY A 122 -2.29 4.06 1.51
N ILE A 123 -3.59 4.29 1.32
CA ILE A 123 -4.54 4.76 2.33
C ILE A 123 -5.78 3.89 2.17
N ALA A 124 -6.27 3.29 3.26
CA ALA A 124 -7.65 2.83 3.26
C ALA A 124 -8.51 4.03 3.64
N GLU A 125 -9.16 4.61 2.65
CA GLU A 125 -10.07 5.73 2.87
C GLU A 125 -11.46 5.16 3.17
N GLU A 126 -11.91 5.30 4.42
CA GLU A 126 -13.34 5.20 4.70
C GLU A 126 -14.00 6.42 4.06
N THR A 127 -14.70 6.23 2.95
CA THR A 127 -15.59 7.26 2.44
C THR A 127 -16.90 7.14 3.21
N PRO A 128 -17.21 8.07 4.16
CA PRO A 128 -18.53 8.07 4.76
C PRO A 128 -19.51 8.42 3.64
N ASN A 129 -20.37 7.45 3.26
CA ASN A 129 -21.51 7.57 2.33
C ASN A 129 -21.66 8.98 1.72
N GLN A 130 -20.92 9.26 0.64
CA GLN A 130 -21.18 10.43 -0.18
C GLN A 130 -22.38 10.06 -1.07
N PRO A 131 -23.57 10.66 -0.90
CA PRO A 131 -24.64 10.48 -1.87
C PRO A 131 -24.20 11.08 -3.22
N LEU A 132 -24.57 10.39 -4.30
CA LEU A 132 -24.40 10.83 -5.69
C LEU A 132 -25.01 12.22 -5.94
#